data_AF-J2ZUZ5-F1
#
_entry.id   AF-J2ZUZ5-F1
#
_cell.length_a   1.000
_cell.length_b   1.000
_cell.length_c   1.000
_cell.angle_alpha   90.00
_cell.angle_beta   90.00
_cell.angle_gamma   90.00
#
_symmetry.space_group_name_H-M   'P 1'
#
loop_
_entity.id
_entity.type
_entity.pdbx_description
1 polymer ?
#
loop_
_entity_poly.entity_id
_entity_poly.type
_entity_poly.pdbx_seq_one_letter_code
_entity_poly.pdbx_strand_id
1 'polypeptide(L)' 'MSSSTLSTRLDDLVEAGLLSREQYNEIPPRVEYELTEKGEELRERLDPLLEWAEEQDDGT' A
#
# COMPACT_ATOMS: atom_id res chain seq x y z
N MET A 1 14.46 3.97 8.20
CA MET A 1 13.08 4.48 8.14
C MET A 1 12.44 4.25 9.50
N SER A 2 11.93 5.29 10.18
CA SER A 2 11.30 5.17 11.50
C SER A 2 9.93 4.51 11.40
N SER A 3 9.55 3.69 12.40
CA SER A 3 8.22 3.05 12.50
C SER A 3 7.07 4.08 12.42
N SER A 4 7.27 5.28 12.98
CA SER A 4 6.26 6.35 12.94
C SER A 4 5.95 6.82 11.53
N THR A 5 6.92 6.77 10.61
CA THR A 5 6.73 7.21 9.22
C THR A 5 5.89 6.22 8.43
N LEU A 6 5.94 4.92 8.75
CA LEU A 6 5.14 3.91 8.07
C LEU A 6 3.68 3.96 8.52
N SER A 7 3.43 4.09 9.82
CA SER A 7 2.07 4.22 10.35
C SER A 7 1.35 5.43 9.76
N THR A 8 1.98 6.61 9.76
CA THR A 8 1.40 7.82 9.15
C THR A 8 1.06 7.62 7.67
N ARG A 9 1.94 6.97 6.90
CA ARG A 9 1.67 6.69 5.47
C ARG A 9 0.50 5.73 5.27
N LEU A 10 0.37 4.71 6.11
CA LEU A 10 -0.76 3.79 6.05
C LEU A 10 -2.06 4.52 6.39
N ASP A 11 -2.04 5.39 7.40
CA ASP A 11 -3.19 6.24 7.75
C ASP A 11 -3.56 7.16 6.58
N ASP A 12 -2.59 7.85 5.96
CA ASP A 12 -2.82 8.71 4.78
C ASP A 12 -3.46 7.94 3.61
N LEU A 13 -3.01 6.70 3.36
CA LEU A 13 -3.55 5.85 2.29
C LEU A 13 -4.96 5.33 2.59
N VAL A 14 -5.28 5.10 3.86
CA VAL A 14 -6.65 4.78 4.30
C VAL A 14 -7.55 6.00 4.15
N GLU A 15 -7.09 7.19 4.54
CA GLU A 15 -7.83 8.45 4.36
C GLU A 15 -8.07 8.78 2.87
N ALA A 16 -7.11 8.47 2.00
CA ALA A 16 -7.26 8.60 0.55
C ALA A 16 -8.24 7.57 -0.06
N GLY A 17 -8.70 6.59 0.72
CA GLY A 17 -9.56 5.50 0.30
C GLY A 17 -8.87 4.52 -0.63
N LEU A 18 -7.55 4.38 -0.53
CA LEU A 18 -6.77 3.41 -1.30
C LEU A 18 -6.60 2.10 -0.53
N LEU A 19 -6.48 2.18 0.80
CA LEU A 19 -6.41 1.03 1.69
C LEU A 19 -7.65 0.93 2.59
N SER A 20 -8.09 -0.29 2.88
CA SER A 20 -8.96 -0.61 4.01
C SER A 20 -8.09 -0.96 5.22
N ARG A 21 -8.61 -0.74 6.42
CA ARG A 21 -7.96 -1.12 7.69
C ARG A 21 -8.94 -1.92 8.53
N GLU A 22 -8.60 -3.17 8.82
CA GLU A 22 -9.42 -4.05 9.64
C GLU A 22 -8.67 -4.48 10.91
N GLN A 23 -9.35 -4.41 12.06
CA GLN A 23 -8.80 -4.81 13.35
C GLN A 23 -9.48 -6.09 13.82
N TYR A 24 -8.70 -7.15 13.96
CA TYR A 24 -9.17 -8.44 14.43
C TYR A 24 -8.94 -8.54 15.93
N ASN A 25 -10.03 -8.59 16.69
CA ASN A 25 -10.01 -8.77 18.15
C ASN A 25 -9.87 -10.25 18.53
N GLU A 26 -8.85 -10.90 17.98
CA GLU A 26 -8.46 -12.28 18.32
C GLU A 26 -7.23 -12.29 19.23
N ILE A 27 -6.77 -13.47 19.63
CA ILE A 27 -5.55 -13.62 20.43
C ILE A 27 -4.52 -14.36 19.58
N PRO A 28 -3.41 -13.71 19.18
CA PRO A 28 -3.04 -12.31 19.42
C PRO A 28 -3.82 -11.30 18.55
N PRO A 29 -4.04 -10.06 19.01
CA PRO A 29 -4.73 -9.06 18.20
C PRO A 29 -3.87 -8.67 16.98
N ARG A 30 -4.49 -8.54 15.81
CA ARG A 30 -3.83 -8.10 14.58
C ARG A 30 -4.60 -6.99 13.87
N VAL A 31 -3.88 -6.22 13.07
CA VAL A 31 -4.41 -5.18 12.18
C VAL A 31 -3.97 -5.54 10.78
N GLU A 32 -4.93 -5.60 9.86
CA GLU A 32 -4.66 -5.87 8.44
C GLU A 32 -5.00 -4.65 7.60
N TYR A 33 -4.20 -4.45 6.57
CA TYR A 33 -4.38 -3.42 5.57
C TYR A 33 -4.48 -4.09 4.22
N GLU A 34 -5.53 -3.79 3.48
CA GLU A 34 -5.76 -4.37 2.15
C GLU A 34 -6.05 -3.26 1.15
N LEU A 35 -5.74 -3.50 -0.13
CA LEU A 35 -6.13 -2.58 -1.18
C LEU A 35 -7.65 -2.61 -1.34
N THR A 36 -8.23 -1.41 -1.41
CA THR A 36 -9.62 -1.26 -1.85
C THR A 36 -9.70 -1.41 -3.37
N GLU A 37 -10.92 -1.51 -3.91
CA GLU A 37 -11.13 -1.49 -5.38
C GLU A 37 -10.47 -0.27 -6.05
N LYS A 38 -10.51 0.91 -5.42
CA LYS A 38 -9.82 2.12 -5.90
C LYS A 38 -8.29 1.97 -5.83
N GLY A 39 -7.79 1.32 -4.78
CA GLY A 39 -6.36 1.02 -4.62
C GLY A 39 -5.84 0.05 -5.68
N GLU A 40 -6.62 -1.00 -5.95
CA GLU A 40 -6.36 -1.97 -7.02
C GLU A 40 -6.36 -1.28 -8.40
N GLU A 41 -7.36 -0.46 -8.70
CA GLU A 41 -7.44 0.29 -9.96
C GLU A 41 -6.26 1.28 -10.12
N LEU A 42 -5.81 1.90 -9.03
CA LEU A 42 -4.60 2.73 -9.06
C LEU A 42 -3.36 1.90 -9.35
N ARG A 43 -3.22 0.72 -8.74
CA ARG A 43 -2.09 -0.19 -8.99
C ARG A 43 -2.03 -0.56 -10.47
N GLU A 44 -3.13 -1.05 -11.03
CA GLU A 44 -3.22 -1.44 -12.45
C GLU A 44 -2.83 -0.30 -13.41
N ARG A 45 -3.15 0.95 -13.06
CA ARG A 45 -2.76 2.14 -13.85
C ARG A 45 -1.28 2.48 -13.72
N LEU A 46 -0.66 2.14 -12.59
CA LEU A 46 0.75 2.39 -12.32
C LEU A 46 1.65 1.25 -12.80
N ASP A 47 1.12 0.04 -12.99
CA ASP A 47 1.89 -1.14 -13.43
C ASP A 47 2.78 -0.85 -14.66
N PRO A 48 2.31 -0.20 -15.75
CA PRO A 48 3.18 0.09 -16.90
C PRO A 48 4.34 1.03 -16.58
N LEU A 49 4.16 1.93 -15.61
CA LEU A 49 5.22 2.84 -15.16
C LEU A 49 6.25 2.10 -14.31
N LEU A 50 5.80 1.13 -13.50
CA LEU A 50 6.67 0.27 -12.70
C LEU A 50 7.47 -0.66 -13.61
N GLU A 51 6.83 -1.28 -14.60
CA GLU A 51 7.49 -2.11 -15.63
C GLU A 51 8.59 -1.30 -16.35
N TRP A 52 8.27 -0.08 -16.80
CA TRP A 52 9.27 0.80 -17.40
C TRP A 52 10.43 1.11 -16.45
N ALA A 53 10.15 1.38 -15.18
CA ALA A 53 11.18 1.70 -14.19
C ALA A 53 12.11 0.51 -13.94
N GLU A 54 11.58 -0.72 -13.86
CA GLU A 54 12.35 -1.96 -13.74
C GLU A 54 13.27 -2.16 -14.97
N GLU A 55 12.75 -1.93 -16.18
CA GLU A 55 13.56 -1.99 -17.42
C GLU A 55 14.72 -0.99 -17.44
N GLN A 56 14.60 0.17 -16.75
CA GLN A 56 15.69 1.14 -16.64
C GLN A 56 16.70 0.80 -15.54
N ASP A 57 16.27 0.10 -14.49
CA ASP A 57 17.13 -0.28 -13.34
C ASP A 57 18.02 -1.49 -13.66
N ASP A 58 17.65 -2.30 -14.65
CA ASP A 58 18.46 -3.40 -15.22
C ASP A 58 19.74 -2.93 -15.98
N GLY A 59 20.11 -1.66 -15.86
CA GLY A 59 21.18 -1.00 -16.61
C GLY A 59 22.25 -0.26 -15.80
N THR A 60 22.43 -0.52 -14.50
CA THR A 60 23.57 0.00 -13.69
C THR A 60 24.28 -1.08 -12.88
#